data_AF-A0A8K0ABM8-F1
#
_entry.id   AF-A0A8K0ABM8-F1
#
_cell.length_a   1.000
_cell.length_b   1.000
_cell.length_c   1.000
_cell.angle_alpha   90.00
_cell.angle_beta   90.00
_cell.angle_gamma   90.00
#
_symmetry.space_group_name_H-M   'P 1'
#
loop_
_entity.id
_entity.type
_entity.pdbx_description
1 polymer ?
#
loop_
_entity_poly.entity_id
_entity_poly.type
_entity_poly.pdbx_seq_one_letter_code
_entity_poly.pdbx_strand_id
1 'polypeptide(L)'
;MEENKPILDFLQPLGLETYVGDFKTRGFTEDSDFQGLTLDDLDSMNITDEEHRGRIIAAATVHEVSDEHRVMQFLREHGLDYYFSNFLASDYTDLEAIERMDPGPATFDDLEITLPSHKNRLTKAVNKLRKRQRVSFVETEAETAIAYGYWSRPAALEGAICDFLCVKATIKSPEPNGQSVEREFLVDSGSDVVTIKSEILEQLKLPKKGDPVQSKGVHATVKKQLHSGVMVIGSEEINVEVISHDGIESIGCVVMQKFRHFITPDLHIWLGPVRRSESPGREATATRGFREASPVAGPSTS
;
A
#
# COMPACT_ATOMS: atom_id res chain seq x y z
N MET A 1 -17.77 -30.73 13.16
CA MET A 1 -17.00 -30.91 11.91
C MET A 1 -16.53 -32.35 11.88
N GLU A 2 -16.81 -33.07 10.80
CA GLU A 2 -16.19 -34.38 10.57
C GLU A 2 -14.68 -34.16 10.43
N GLU A 3 -13.90 -34.83 11.28
CA GLU A 3 -12.47 -34.57 11.50
C GLU A 3 -11.59 -34.73 10.25
N ASN A 4 -12.12 -35.33 9.18
CA ASN A 4 -11.41 -35.61 7.94
C ASN A 4 -12.08 -35.01 6.69
N LYS A 5 -13.12 -34.18 6.85
CA LYS A 5 -13.91 -33.67 5.71
C LYS A 5 -13.04 -32.96 4.66
N PRO A 6 -12.11 -32.04 5.00
CA PRO A 6 -11.28 -31.38 3.98
C PRO A 6 -10.43 -32.36 3.16
N ILE A 7 -9.85 -33.36 3.83
CA ILE A 7 -9.01 -34.39 3.18
C ILE A 7 -9.86 -35.26 2.24
N LEU A 8 -11.08 -35.61 2.66
CA LEU A 8 -12.02 -36.37 1.85
C LEU A 8 -12.50 -35.57 0.64
N ASP A 9 -12.89 -34.32 0.84
CA ASP A 9 -13.34 -33.42 -0.22
C ASP A 9 -12.25 -33.24 -1.30
N PHE A 10 -10.96 -33.27 -0.91
CA PHE A 10 -9.84 -33.23 -1.83
C PHE A 10 -9.52 -34.57 -2.53
N LEU A 11 -9.49 -35.68 -1.80
CA LEU A 11 -9.02 -36.98 -2.33
C LEU A 11 -10.12 -37.81 -3.02
N GLN A 12 -11.39 -37.65 -2.63
CA GLN A 12 -12.50 -38.43 -3.17
C GLN A 12 -12.78 -38.17 -4.66
N PRO A 13 -12.71 -36.93 -5.19
CA PRO A 13 -12.79 -36.69 -6.63
C PRO A 13 -11.66 -37.38 -7.42
N LEU A 14 -10.54 -37.68 -6.74
CA LEU A 14 -9.42 -38.43 -7.29
C LEU A 14 -9.58 -39.94 -7.08
N GLY A 15 -10.58 -40.43 -6.34
CA GLY A 15 -10.67 -41.84 -5.97
C GLY A 15 -9.44 -42.34 -5.21
N LEU A 16 -8.84 -41.44 -4.41
CA LEU A 16 -7.61 -41.67 -3.64
C LEU A 16 -7.86 -41.58 -2.12
N GLU A 17 -9.07 -41.90 -1.67
CA GLU A 17 -9.52 -41.83 -0.27
C GLU A 17 -8.68 -42.74 0.64
N THR A 18 -7.99 -43.72 0.08
CA THR A 18 -7.07 -44.59 0.81
C THR A 18 -5.95 -43.81 1.51
N TYR A 19 -5.58 -42.63 1.02
CA TYR A 19 -4.48 -41.82 1.57
C TYR A 19 -4.93 -40.84 2.67
N VAL A 20 -6.22 -40.81 3.04
CA VAL A 20 -6.74 -39.90 4.08
C VAL A 20 -5.95 -40.01 5.39
N GLY A 21 -5.57 -41.24 5.77
CA GLY A 21 -4.78 -41.49 6.97
C GLY A 21 -3.36 -40.92 6.89
N ASP A 22 -2.73 -40.98 5.71
CA ASP A 22 -1.37 -40.51 5.49
C ASP A 22 -1.29 -38.99 5.55
N PHE A 23 -2.23 -38.30 4.88
CA PHE A 23 -2.39 -36.84 4.95
C PHE A 23 -2.60 -36.37 6.40
N LYS A 24 -3.54 -37.00 7.11
CA LYS A 24 -3.84 -36.68 8.51
C LYS A 24 -2.64 -36.87 9.43
N THR A 25 -1.90 -37.99 9.27
CA THR A 25 -0.74 -38.30 10.12
C THR A 25 0.40 -37.31 9.91
N ARG A 26 0.50 -36.72 8.71
CA ARG A 26 1.48 -35.67 8.39
C ARG A 26 1.00 -34.26 8.67
N GLY A 27 -0.22 -34.08 9.17
CA GLY A 27 -0.75 -32.80 9.61
C GLY A 27 -1.50 -32.01 8.53
N PHE A 28 -1.69 -32.57 7.34
CA PHE A 28 -2.53 -31.98 6.29
C PHE A 28 -4.00 -32.21 6.66
N THR A 29 -4.61 -31.22 7.30
CA THR A 29 -5.93 -31.34 7.94
C THR A 29 -6.91 -30.25 7.54
N GLU A 30 -6.41 -29.15 7.00
CA GLU A 30 -7.18 -27.98 6.60
C GLU A 30 -7.18 -27.85 5.06
N ASP A 31 -8.22 -27.25 4.49
CA ASP A 31 -8.39 -27.08 3.03
C ASP A 31 -7.23 -26.29 2.38
N SER A 32 -6.64 -25.36 3.13
CA SER A 32 -5.47 -24.59 2.71
C SER A 32 -4.17 -25.39 2.63
N ASP A 33 -4.08 -26.54 3.31
CA ASP A 33 -2.87 -27.37 3.31
C ASP A 33 -2.65 -28.07 1.96
N PHE A 34 -3.71 -28.20 1.14
CA PHE A 34 -3.63 -28.88 -0.16
C PHE A 34 -3.16 -27.96 -1.30
N GLN A 35 -3.17 -26.64 -1.06
CA GLN A 35 -2.72 -25.68 -2.06
C GLN A 35 -1.19 -25.76 -2.20
N GLY A 36 -0.73 -26.10 -3.41
CA GLY A 36 0.71 -26.13 -3.71
C GLY A 36 1.47 -27.29 -3.09
N LEU A 37 0.81 -28.42 -2.79
CA LEU A 37 1.48 -29.67 -2.41
C LEU A 37 2.61 -30.02 -3.39
N THR A 38 3.74 -30.42 -2.84
CA THR A 38 4.95 -30.75 -3.59
C THR A 38 5.19 -32.26 -3.62
N LEU A 39 6.09 -32.71 -4.50
CA LEU A 39 6.51 -34.12 -4.53
C LEU A 39 7.20 -34.54 -3.22
N ASP A 40 7.92 -33.62 -2.57
CA ASP A 40 8.59 -33.87 -1.28
C ASP A 40 7.55 -34.11 -0.17
N ASP A 41 6.39 -33.44 -0.21
CA ASP A 41 5.30 -33.68 0.72
C ASP A 41 4.72 -35.09 0.55
N LEU A 42 4.53 -35.54 -0.70
CA LEU A 42 4.07 -36.89 -1.02
C LEU A 42 5.10 -37.96 -0.63
N ASP A 43 6.39 -37.68 -0.77
CA ASP A 43 7.47 -38.53 -0.27
C ASP A 43 7.40 -38.68 1.25
N SER A 44 7.13 -37.59 1.96
CA SER A 44 6.95 -37.63 3.42
C SER A 44 5.74 -38.50 3.82
N MET A 45 4.70 -38.54 2.99
CA MET A 45 3.51 -39.38 3.17
C MET A 45 3.70 -40.84 2.70
N ASN A 46 4.89 -41.22 2.21
CA ASN A 46 5.18 -42.52 1.61
C ASN A 46 4.26 -42.87 0.41
N ILE A 47 3.76 -41.86 -0.31
CA ILE A 47 2.93 -42.06 -1.51
C ILE A 47 3.86 -42.23 -2.70
N THR A 48 4.26 -43.47 -3.01
CA THR A 48 5.28 -43.75 -4.04
C THR A 48 4.72 -44.06 -5.43
N ASP A 49 3.40 -44.25 -5.55
CA ASP A 49 2.76 -44.57 -6.84
C ASP A 49 2.77 -43.35 -7.78
N GLU A 50 3.44 -43.47 -8.93
CA GLU A 50 3.64 -42.35 -9.86
C GLU A 50 2.34 -41.79 -10.45
N GLU A 51 1.33 -42.64 -10.66
CA GLU A 51 0.03 -42.23 -11.19
C GLU A 51 -0.73 -41.42 -10.13
N HIS A 52 -0.80 -41.93 -8.90
CA HIS A 52 -1.46 -41.25 -7.79
C HIS A 52 -0.78 -39.92 -7.47
N ARG A 53 0.56 -39.89 -7.47
CA ARG A 53 1.34 -38.65 -7.29
C ARG A 53 1.00 -37.62 -8.37
N GLY A 54 0.99 -38.03 -9.63
CA GLY A 54 0.65 -37.15 -10.76
C GLY A 54 -0.74 -36.52 -10.59
N ARG A 55 -1.73 -37.31 -10.16
CA ARG A 55 -3.11 -36.85 -9.94
C ARG A 55 -3.22 -35.87 -8.76
N ILE A 56 -2.56 -36.18 -7.64
CA ILE A 56 -2.56 -35.31 -6.45
C ILE A 56 -1.88 -33.97 -6.75
N ILE A 57 -0.71 -33.97 -7.39
CA ILE A 57 0.00 -32.73 -7.74
C ILE A 57 -0.80 -31.90 -8.73
N ALA A 58 -1.40 -32.54 -9.74
CA ALA A 58 -2.25 -31.84 -10.69
C ALA A 58 -3.46 -31.18 -10.01
N ALA A 59 -4.11 -31.88 -9.07
CA ALA A 59 -5.21 -31.34 -8.28
C ALA A 59 -4.75 -30.19 -7.36
N ALA A 60 -3.64 -30.37 -6.65
CA ALA A 60 -3.07 -29.36 -5.74
C ALA A 60 -2.65 -28.07 -6.45
N THR A 61 -2.22 -28.16 -7.71
CA THR A 61 -1.80 -27.01 -8.51
C THR A 61 -2.97 -26.09 -8.85
N VAL A 62 -4.16 -26.65 -9.04
CA VAL A 62 -5.39 -25.93 -9.38
C VAL A 62 -6.35 -25.80 -8.20
N HIS A 63 -5.94 -26.27 -7.00
CA HIS A 63 -6.78 -26.25 -5.82
C HIS A 63 -6.94 -24.81 -5.33
N GLU A 64 -8.19 -24.39 -5.27
CA GLU A 64 -8.57 -23.11 -4.68
C GLU A 64 -9.22 -23.36 -3.33
N VAL A 65 -8.74 -22.66 -2.31
CA VAL A 65 -9.34 -22.69 -0.98
C VAL A 65 -10.79 -22.23 -1.08
N SER A 66 -11.70 -23.07 -0.60
CA SER A 66 -13.14 -22.84 -0.61
C SER A 66 -13.53 -21.55 0.11
N ASP A 67 -14.58 -20.88 -0.37
CA ASP A 67 -15.09 -19.67 0.26
C ASP A 67 -15.58 -19.93 1.69
N GLU A 68 -16.16 -21.11 1.93
CA GLU A 68 -16.51 -21.62 3.26
C GLU A 68 -15.30 -21.56 4.22
N HIS A 69 -14.15 -22.10 3.79
CA HIS A 69 -12.94 -22.10 4.59
C HIS A 69 -12.40 -20.67 4.81
N ARG A 70 -12.45 -19.82 3.78
CA ARG A 70 -12.04 -18.41 3.89
C ARG A 70 -12.89 -17.63 4.90
N VAL A 71 -14.20 -17.85 4.91
CA VAL A 71 -15.11 -17.25 5.90
C VAL A 71 -14.81 -17.78 7.30
N MET A 72 -14.62 -19.10 7.46
CA MET A 72 -14.23 -19.70 8.74
C MET A 72 -12.94 -19.06 9.28
N GLN A 73 -11.91 -18.98 8.44
CA GLN A 73 -10.61 -18.41 8.80
C GLN A 73 -10.76 -16.94 9.19
N PHE A 74 -11.50 -16.15 8.41
CA PHE A 74 -11.78 -14.75 8.72
C PHE A 74 -12.47 -14.57 10.08
N LEU A 75 -13.48 -15.40 10.39
CA LEU A 75 -14.17 -15.35 11.67
C LEU A 75 -13.25 -15.78 12.83
N ARG A 76 -12.46 -16.84 12.64
CA ARG A 76 -11.50 -17.34 13.63
C ARG A 76 -10.45 -16.29 13.98
N GLU A 77 -9.89 -15.59 12.98
CA GLU A 77 -8.93 -14.50 13.18
C GLU A 77 -9.48 -13.34 14.05
N HIS A 78 -10.80 -13.16 14.05
CA HIS A 78 -11.48 -12.10 14.80
C HIS A 78 -12.20 -12.61 16.05
N GLY A 79 -12.04 -13.90 16.40
CA GLY A 79 -12.69 -14.54 17.55
C GLY A 79 -14.22 -14.53 17.44
N LEU A 80 -14.73 -14.88 16.26
CA LEU A 80 -16.15 -14.92 15.89
C LEU A 80 -16.54 -16.26 15.23
N ASP A 81 -15.67 -17.26 15.27
CA ASP A 81 -15.86 -18.59 14.67
C ASP A 81 -17.10 -19.32 15.19
N TYR A 82 -17.55 -19.01 16.42
CA TYR A 82 -18.81 -19.50 16.98
C TYR A 82 -20.02 -19.20 16.06
N TYR A 83 -20.02 -18.09 15.33
CA TYR A 83 -21.13 -17.68 14.47
C TYR A 83 -21.06 -18.27 13.07
N PHE A 84 -20.05 -19.08 12.76
CA PHE A 84 -19.79 -19.56 11.40
C PHE A 84 -21.00 -20.25 10.75
N SER A 85 -21.71 -21.11 11.49
CA SER A 85 -22.91 -21.77 10.96
C SER A 85 -24.01 -20.78 10.56
N ASN A 86 -24.11 -19.64 11.24
CA ASN A 86 -25.08 -18.59 10.90
C ASN A 86 -24.66 -17.82 9.66
N PHE A 87 -23.35 -17.62 9.43
CA PHE A 87 -22.84 -17.07 8.18
C PHE A 87 -23.15 -17.99 7.00
N LEU A 88 -22.94 -19.30 7.13
CA LEU A 88 -23.27 -20.27 6.07
C LEU A 88 -24.76 -20.40 5.77
N ALA A 89 -25.62 -20.15 6.76
CA ALA A 89 -27.07 -20.13 6.60
C ALA A 89 -27.61 -18.78 6.09
N SER A 90 -26.74 -17.78 5.91
CA SER A 90 -27.08 -16.43 5.47
C SER A 90 -26.55 -16.16 4.05
N ASP A 91 -26.72 -14.93 3.57
CA ASP A 91 -26.16 -14.47 2.29
C ASP A 91 -24.66 -14.12 2.37
N TYR A 92 -24.02 -14.29 3.53
CA TYR A 92 -22.62 -13.94 3.79
C TYR A 92 -21.68 -15.15 3.71
N THR A 93 -21.78 -15.91 2.61
CA THR A 93 -21.08 -17.18 2.40
C THR A 93 -19.65 -17.04 1.88
N ASP A 94 -19.23 -15.82 1.51
CA ASP A 94 -17.90 -15.52 0.99
C ASP A 94 -17.40 -14.16 1.51
N LEU A 95 -16.11 -13.87 1.34
CA LEU A 95 -15.50 -12.62 1.82
C LEU A 95 -15.99 -11.38 1.07
N GLU A 96 -16.49 -11.53 -0.16
CA GLU A 96 -16.99 -10.43 -0.98
C GLU A 96 -18.36 -9.95 -0.47
N ALA A 97 -19.24 -10.90 -0.11
CA ALA A 97 -20.50 -10.66 0.56
C ALA A 97 -20.30 -10.04 1.94
N ILE A 98 -19.35 -10.57 2.73
CA ILE A 98 -18.99 -10.01 4.04
C ILE A 98 -18.42 -8.59 3.92
N GLU A 99 -17.66 -8.28 2.86
CA GLU A 99 -17.16 -6.92 2.65
C GLU A 99 -18.31 -5.94 2.39
N ARG A 100 -19.30 -6.35 1.59
CA ARG A 100 -20.46 -5.52 1.21
C ARG A 100 -21.50 -5.42 2.30
N MET A 101 -21.49 -6.31 3.29
CA MET A 101 -22.48 -6.33 4.37
C MET A 101 -22.49 -5.01 5.15
N ASP A 102 -23.67 -4.53 5.54
CA ASP A 102 -23.78 -3.44 6.51
C ASP A 102 -23.86 -4.03 7.93
N PRO A 103 -22.83 -3.87 8.78
CA PRO A 103 -22.88 -4.40 10.15
C PRO A 103 -23.77 -3.52 11.03
N GLY A 104 -25.09 -3.65 10.85
CA GLY A 104 -26.15 -2.96 11.57
C GLY A 104 -27.08 -3.92 12.33
N PRO A 105 -28.13 -3.38 12.99
CA PRO A 105 -29.05 -4.17 13.80
C PRO A 105 -29.65 -5.39 13.10
N ALA A 106 -30.12 -5.22 11.85
CA ALA A 106 -30.72 -6.31 11.06
C ALA A 106 -29.73 -7.47 10.86
N THR A 107 -28.52 -7.16 10.39
CA THR A 107 -27.46 -8.13 10.19
C THR A 107 -27.03 -8.84 11.48
N PHE A 108 -27.02 -8.14 12.61
CA PHE A 108 -26.72 -8.78 13.90
C PHE A 108 -27.84 -9.69 14.37
N ASP A 109 -29.09 -9.37 14.07
CA ASP A 109 -30.24 -10.21 14.40
C ASP A 109 -30.24 -11.45 13.49
N ASP A 110 -30.02 -11.29 12.19
CA ASP A 110 -29.94 -12.39 11.21
C ASP A 110 -28.81 -13.38 11.52
N LEU A 111 -27.67 -12.88 11.99
CA LEU A 111 -26.52 -13.70 12.39
C LEU A 111 -26.57 -14.13 13.88
N GLU A 112 -27.63 -13.75 14.61
CA GLU A 112 -27.81 -13.99 16.04
C GLU A 112 -26.65 -13.50 16.93
N ILE A 113 -25.98 -12.43 16.52
CA ILE A 113 -24.88 -11.81 17.27
C ILE A 113 -25.47 -10.86 18.31
N THR A 114 -25.72 -11.35 19.51
CA THR A 114 -26.36 -10.55 20.58
C THR A 114 -25.35 -9.74 21.41
N LEU A 115 -24.12 -10.23 21.57
CA LEU A 115 -23.13 -9.65 22.47
C LEU A 115 -22.54 -8.34 21.92
N PRO A 116 -22.58 -7.21 22.66
CA PRO A 116 -22.08 -5.91 22.18
C PRO A 116 -20.60 -5.94 21.77
N SER A 117 -19.77 -6.71 22.50
CA SER A 117 -18.36 -6.88 22.13
C SER A 117 -18.21 -7.59 20.78
N HIS A 118 -19.06 -8.55 20.44
CA HIS A 118 -18.97 -9.31 19.20
C HIS A 118 -19.49 -8.49 18.02
N LYS A 119 -20.58 -7.73 18.21
CA LYS A 119 -21.04 -6.71 17.27
C LYS A 119 -19.89 -5.76 16.88
N ASN A 120 -19.22 -5.21 17.89
CA ASN A 120 -18.07 -4.32 17.68
C ASN A 120 -16.88 -5.01 16.97
N ARG A 121 -16.59 -6.29 17.27
CA ARG A 121 -15.53 -7.04 16.58
C ARG A 121 -15.88 -7.24 15.11
N LEU A 122 -17.11 -7.64 14.79
CA LEU A 122 -17.54 -7.84 13.40
C LEU A 122 -17.48 -6.52 12.62
N THR A 123 -18.01 -5.43 13.18
CA THR A 123 -17.92 -4.10 12.53
C THR A 123 -16.47 -3.70 12.25
N LYS A 124 -15.55 -3.94 13.19
CA LYS A 124 -14.11 -3.67 12.98
C LYS A 124 -13.50 -4.59 11.92
N ALA A 125 -13.85 -5.87 11.93
CA ALA A 125 -13.36 -6.88 11.00
C ALA A 125 -13.77 -6.54 9.55
N VAL A 126 -15.06 -6.24 9.33
CA VAL A 126 -15.59 -5.82 8.01
C VAL A 126 -14.92 -4.54 7.52
N ASN A 127 -14.76 -3.54 8.40
CA ASN A 127 -14.05 -2.31 8.02
C ASN A 127 -12.56 -2.54 7.71
N LYS A 128 -11.92 -3.49 8.39
CA LYS A 128 -10.53 -3.89 8.09
C LYS A 128 -10.47 -4.64 6.75
N LEU A 129 -11.44 -5.49 6.45
CA LEU A 129 -11.55 -6.21 5.18
C LEU A 129 -11.69 -5.22 4.02
N ARG A 130 -12.59 -4.24 4.11
CA ARG A 130 -12.73 -3.13 3.14
C ARG A 130 -11.44 -2.35 2.90
N LYS A 131 -10.68 -2.11 3.97
CA LYS A 131 -9.39 -1.41 3.86
C LYS A 131 -8.35 -2.27 3.14
N ARG A 132 -8.24 -3.56 3.50
CA ARG A 132 -7.32 -4.51 2.85
C ARG A 132 -7.65 -4.68 1.37
N GLN A 133 -8.93 -4.85 1.03
CA GLN A 133 -9.35 -4.99 -0.37
C GLN A 133 -9.14 -3.71 -1.17
N ARG A 134 -9.30 -2.52 -0.56
CA ARG A 134 -8.87 -1.27 -1.22
C ARG A 134 -7.37 -1.23 -1.49
N VAL A 135 -6.53 -1.80 -0.62
CA VAL A 135 -5.08 -1.88 -0.87
C VAL A 135 -4.80 -2.86 -2.01
N SER A 136 -5.38 -4.07 -1.95
CA SER A 136 -5.17 -5.07 -3.00
C SER A 136 -5.71 -4.60 -4.35
N PHE A 137 -6.85 -3.91 -4.37
CA PHE A 137 -7.41 -3.28 -5.57
C PHE A 137 -6.54 -2.15 -6.10
N VAL A 138 -5.89 -1.35 -5.24
CA VAL A 138 -4.88 -0.37 -5.68
C VAL A 138 -3.64 -1.06 -6.25
N GLU A 139 -3.29 -2.25 -5.76
CA GLU A 139 -2.20 -3.06 -6.31
C GLU A 139 -2.60 -3.79 -7.62
N THR A 140 -3.86 -4.21 -7.78
CA THR A 140 -4.33 -5.02 -8.93
C THR A 140 -5.01 -4.22 -10.04
N GLU A 141 -5.70 -3.12 -9.75
CA GLU A 141 -6.28 -2.22 -10.76
C GLU A 141 -5.40 -0.96 -10.95
N ALA A 142 -4.52 -1.05 -11.96
CA ALA A 142 -4.09 0.06 -12.83
C ALA A 142 -3.06 1.10 -12.37
N GLU A 143 -2.45 0.99 -11.18
CA GLU A 143 -1.39 1.92 -10.77
C GLU A 143 -0.15 1.19 -10.24
N THR A 144 0.80 0.93 -11.14
CA THR A 144 2.12 0.40 -10.76
C THR A 144 2.74 1.29 -9.68
N ALA A 145 2.99 0.70 -8.51
CA ALA A 145 3.75 1.33 -7.46
C ALA A 145 5.11 1.76 -8.02
N ILE A 146 5.43 3.05 -7.89
CA ILE A 146 6.70 3.57 -8.38
C ILE A 146 7.78 3.46 -7.30
N ALA A 147 7.40 3.63 -6.04
CA ALA A 147 8.29 3.46 -4.91
C ALA A 147 7.53 3.06 -3.65
N TYR A 148 8.26 2.44 -2.73
CA TYR A 148 7.76 2.08 -1.40
C TYR A 148 8.50 2.93 -0.36
N GLY A 149 7.72 3.63 0.45
CA GLY A 149 8.19 4.24 1.67
C GLY A 149 8.05 3.29 2.85
N TYR A 150 8.78 3.56 3.91
CA TYR A 150 8.76 2.79 5.15
C TYR A 150 8.95 3.70 6.35
N TRP A 151 8.46 3.23 7.50
CA TRP A 151 8.67 3.91 8.78
C TRP A 151 10.06 3.55 9.32
N SER A 152 10.89 4.55 9.55
CA SER A 152 12.26 4.38 10.05
C SER A 152 12.63 5.51 11.00
N ARG A 153 13.69 5.32 11.77
CA ARG A 153 14.32 6.36 12.58
C ARG A 153 15.69 6.68 11.99
N PRO A 154 15.80 7.71 11.12
CA PRO A 154 17.08 8.07 10.51
C PRO A 154 18.13 8.34 11.58
N ALA A 155 19.36 7.89 11.35
CA ALA A 155 20.47 8.04 12.29
C ALA A 155 20.74 9.51 12.69
N ALA A 156 20.42 10.45 11.80
CA ALA A 156 20.55 11.89 12.06
C ALA A 156 19.56 12.43 13.11
N LEU A 157 18.54 11.65 13.51
CA LEU A 157 17.53 11.98 14.51
C LEU A 157 17.71 11.12 15.77
N GLU A 158 18.93 11.04 16.27
CA GLU A 158 19.26 10.32 17.51
C GLU A 158 18.48 10.93 18.68
N GLY A 159 17.57 10.16 19.27
CA GLY A 159 16.68 10.60 20.36
C GLY A 159 15.23 10.89 19.97
N ALA A 160 14.85 10.74 18.69
CA ALA A 160 13.45 10.84 18.31
C ALA A 160 12.60 9.71 18.92
N ILE A 161 11.40 10.07 19.38
CA ILE A 161 10.47 9.17 20.08
C ILE A 161 9.60 8.38 19.08
N CYS A 162 9.37 8.94 17.90
CA CYS A 162 8.57 8.34 16.84
C CYS A 162 9.42 7.98 15.62
N ASP A 163 8.85 7.10 14.80
CA ASP A 163 9.40 6.78 13.49
C ASP A 163 8.89 7.81 12.48
N PHE A 164 9.67 8.02 11.43
CA PHE A 164 9.40 8.95 10.36
C PHE A 164 9.21 8.19 9.06
N LEU A 165 8.43 8.79 8.18
CA LEU A 165 8.21 8.26 6.86
C LEU A 165 9.45 8.53 6.01
N CYS A 166 10.04 7.48 5.46
CA CYS A 166 11.25 7.52 4.67
C CYS A 166 11.03 6.87 3.30
N VAL A 167 11.78 7.30 2.30
CA VAL A 167 11.78 6.70 0.96
C VAL A 167 13.20 6.73 0.38
N LYS A 168 13.56 5.70 -0.38
CA LYS A 168 14.80 5.71 -1.16
C LYS A 168 14.58 6.45 -2.48
N ALA A 169 15.49 7.36 -2.79
CA ALA A 169 15.45 8.14 -4.01
C ALA A 169 16.85 8.50 -4.47
N THR A 170 17.00 8.78 -5.76
CA THR A 170 18.26 9.25 -6.34
C THR A 170 18.18 10.74 -6.61
N ILE A 171 19.16 11.50 -6.15
CA ILE A 171 19.36 12.89 -6.56
C ILE A 171 20.51 12.94 -7.57
N LYS A 172 20.33 13.64 -8.68
CA LYS A 172 21.34 13.76 -9.73
C LYS A 172 21.44 15.18 -10.27
N SER A 173 22.59 15.48 -10.87
CA SER A 173 22.77 16.73 -11.60
C SER A 173 21.92 16.74 -12.87
N PRO A 174 21.36 17.92 -13.26
CA PRO A 174 20.59 18.06 -14.49
C PRO A 174 21.45 17.96 -15.76
N GLU A 175 22.79 17.95 -15.65
CA GLU A 175 23.68 17.83 -16.79
C GLU A 175 23.68 16.40 -17.37
N PRO A 176 23.81 16.19 -18.70
CA PRO A 176 23.72 14.87 -19.34
C PRO A 176 24.70 13.80 -18.82
N ASN A 177 25.85 14.23 -18.29
CA ASN A 177 26.87 13.36 -17.67
C ASN A 177 27.03 13.68 -16.18
N GLY A 178 25.99 14.23 -15.57
CA GLY A 178 25.95 14.61 -14.17
C GLY A 178 26.08 13.40 -13.26
N GLN A 179 26.70 13.59 -12.10
CA GLN A 179 26.73 12.55 -11.07
C GLN A 179 25.34 12.33 -10.48
N SER A 180 25.11 11.14 -9.94
CA SER A 180 23.90 10.76 -9.23
C SER A 180 24.27 10.03 -7.94
N VAL A 181 23.41 10.16 -6.93
CA VAL A 181 23.58 9.51 -5.64
C VAL A 181 22.22 9.07 -5.11
N GLU A 182 22.10 7.78 -4.78
CA GLU A 182 20.93 7.24 -4.08
C GLU A 182 21.07 7.44 -2.56
N ARG A 183 20.02 7.91 -1.92
CA ARG A 183 19.93 8.08 -0.47
C ARG A 183 18.53 7.73 0.04
N GLU A 184 18.47 7.51 1.35
CA GLU A 184 17.23 7.55 2.09
C GLU A 184 16.89 9.01 2.37
N PHE A 185 15.65 9.40 2.09
CA PHE A 185 15.14 10.73 2.38
C PHE A 185 13.97 10.64 3.34
N LEU A 186 13.95 11.51 4.34
CA LEU A 186 12.79 11.73 5.19
C LEU A 186 11.73 12.51 4.41
N VAL A 187 10.47 12.11 4.54
CA VAL A 187 9.33 12.83 3.96
C VAL A 187 8.95 13.99 4.88
N ASP A 188 9.25 15.21 4.46
CA ASP A 188 8.96 16.45 5.19
C ASP A 188 7.93 17.28 4.41
N SER A 189 6.65 17.03 4.69
CA SER A 189 5.55 17.75 4.05
C SER A 189 5.47 19.24 4.42
N GLY A 190 6.28 19.71 5.38
CA GLY A 190 6.37 21.12 5.77
C GLY A 190 7.41 21.92 4.98
N SER A 191 8.29 21.28 4.21
CA SER A 191 9.33 21.94 3.42
C SER A 191 8.91 22.07 1.96
N ASP A 192 9.19 23.20 1.31
CA ASP A 192 8.95 23.38 -0.13
C ASP A 192 10.12 22.91 -1.01
N VAL A 193 11.26 22.59 -0.39
CA VAL A 193 12.52 22.24 -1.06
C VAL A 193 13.02 20.88 -0.63
N VAL A 194 13.86 20.27 -1.48
CA VAL A 194 14.64 19.09 -1.13
C VAL A 194 15.87 19.53 -0.34
N THR A 195 16.19 18.81 0.73
CA THR A 195 17.40 19.06 1.51
C THR A 195 18.39 17.92 1.31
N ILE A 196 19.66 18.26 1.12
CA ILE A 196 20.77 17.30 1.06
C ILE A 196 21.96 17.82 1.86
N LYS A 197 22.87 16.91 2.24
CA LYS A 197 24.12 17.29 2.89
C LYS A 197 25.01 18.10 1.96
N SER A 198 25.78 19.03 2.54
CA SER A 198 26.68 19.91 1.80
C SER A 198 27.70 19.11 0.96
N GLU A 199 28.21 18.01 1.49
CA GLU A 199 29.13 17.10 0.79
C GLU A 199 28.54 16.51 -0.50
N ILE A 200 27.25 16.14 -0.47
CA ILE A 200 26.55 15.58 -1.63
C ILE A 200 26.30 16.68 -2.67
N LEU A 201 25.93 17.88 -2.21
CA LEU A 201 25.74 19.03 -3.09
C LEU A 201 27.02 19.37 -3.87
N GLU A 202 28.19 19.34 -3.19
CA GLU A 202 29.50 19.55 -3.80
C GLU A 202 29.87 18.43 -4.77
N GLN A 203 29.64 17.17 -4.38
CA GLN A 203 29.86 16.00 -5.22
C GLN A 203 29.07 16.09 -6.53
N LEU A 204 27.78 16.38 -6.43
CA LEU A 204 26.86 16.46 -7.58
C LEU A 204 27.09 17.70 -8.45
N LYS A 205 27.78 18.72 -7.94
CA LYS A 205 28.02 20.00 -8.61
C LYS A 205 26.72 20.64 -9.14
N LEU A 206 25.67 20.64 -8.32
CA LEU A 206 24.37 21.15 -8.73
C LEU A 206 24.44 22.66 -9.06
N PRO A 207 23.90 23.10 -10.21
CA PRO A 207 23.94 24.50 -10.61
C PRO A 207 23.13 25.37 -9.66
N LYS A 208 23.67 26.54 -9.33
CA LYS A 208 22.97 27.55 -8.52
C LYS A 208 21.73 28.05 -9.27
N LYS A 209 20.63 28.21 -8.55
CA LYS A 209 19.36 28.69 -9.08
C LYS A 209 18.94 29.95 -8.34
N GLY A 210 18.91 31.08 -9.05
CA GLY A 210 18.44 32.36 -8.50
C GLY A 210 19.22 32.86 -7.29
N ASP A 211 18.60 33.81 -6.59
CA ASP A 211 19.16 34.44 -5.40
C ASP A 211 19.00 33.58 -4.14
N PRO A 212 19.87 33.73 -3.12
CA PRO A 212 19.74 33.03 -1.85
C PRO A 212 18.40 33.31 -1.16
N VAL A 213 17.76 32.25 -0.67
CA VAL A 213 16.49 32.33 0.06
C VAL A 213 16.71 32.37 1.56
N GLN A 214 15.76 32.98 2.27
CA GLN A 214 15.75 32.97 3.74
C GLN A 214 15.06 31.69 4.23
N SER A 215 15.84 30.77 4.77
CA SER A 215 15.32 29.63 5.51
C SER A 215 15.02 30.07 6.94
N LYS A 216 13.75 30.00 7.37
CA LYS A 216 13.31 30.30 8.73
C LYS A 216 13.20 29.00 9.51
N GLY A 217 14.23 28.67 10.29
CA GLY A 217 14.16 27.60 11.27
C GLY A 217 13.54 28.09 12.60
N VAL A 218 13.21 27.15 13.48
CA VAL A 218 12.65 27.42 14.82
C VAL A 218 13.56 28.34 15.66
N HIS A 219 14.86 28.36 15.37
CA HIS A 219 15.86 29.09 16.15
C HIS A 219 16.58 30.23 15.42
N ALA A 220 16.56 30.29 14.08
CA ALA A 220 17.25 31.33 13.32
C ALA A 220 16.76 31.45 11.87
N THR A 221 16.93 32.64 11.28
CA THR A 221 16.81 32.84 9.84
C THR A 221 18.20 32.79 9.21
N VAL A 222 18.42 31.82 8.32
CA VAL A 222 19.70 31.64 7.62
C VAL A 222 19.47 31.82 6.13
N LYS A 223 20.32 32.61 5.47
CA LYS A 223 20.32 32.70 4.00
C LYS A 223 21.00 31.47 3.42
N LYS A 224 20.29 30.74 2.56
CA LYS A 224 20.81 29.54 1.90
C LYS A 224 20.67 29.65 0.40
N GLN A 225 21.67 29.17 -0.33
CA GLN A 225 21.67 29.15 -1.78
C GLN A 225 20.76 28.02 -2.29
N LEU A 226 19.89 28.33 -3.25
CA LEU A 226 19.11 27.33 -3.99
C LEU A 226 19.95 26.76 -5.13
N HIS A 227 19.78 25.47 -5.36
CA HIS A 227 20.38 24.73 -6.48
C HIS A 227 19.30 23.98 -7.26
N SER A 228 19.53 23.75 -8.54
CA SER A 228 18.64 22.93 -9.38
C SER A 228 19.16 21.50 -9.44
N GLY A 229 18.31 20.53 -9.14
CA GLY A 229 18.61 19.11 -9.23
C GLY A 229 17.50 18.32 -9.90
N VAL A 230 17.77 17.05 -10.21
CA VAL A 230 16.77 16.09 -10.66
C VAL A 230 16.66 14.97 -9.64
N MET A 231 15.47 14.78 -9.09
CA MET A 231 15.17 13.70 -8.17
C MET A 231 14.47 12.58 -8.92
N VAL A 232 14.92 11.36 -8.69
CA VAL A 232 14.39 10.13 -9.30
C VAL A 232 13.80 9.27 -8.19
N ILE A 233 12.51 8.97 -8.30
CA ILE A 233 11.77 8.10 -7.37
C ILE A 233 11.11 7.02 -8.22
N GLY A 234 11.63 5.78 -8.12
CA GLY A 234 11.21 4.70 -9.02
C GLY A 234 11.58 5.00 -10.47
N SER A 235 10.57 5.00 -11.35
CA SER A 235 10.69 5.33 -12.76
C SER A 235 10.46 6.81 -13.08
N GLU A 236 10.12 7.65 -12.11
CA GLU A 236 9.77 9.06 -12.34
C GLU A 236 10.94 10.00 -12.03
N GLU A 237 11.16 10.98 -12.92
CA GLU A 237 12.16 12.03 -12.74
C GLU A 237 11.50 13.40 -12.56
N ILE A 238 11.93 14.14 -11.54
CA ILE A 238 11.34 15.42 -11.15
C ILE A 238 12.43 16.46 -10.99
N ASN A 239 12.26 17.61 -11.63
CA ASN A 239 13.10 18.78 -11.38
C ASN A 239 12.78 19.36 -10.00
N VAL A 240 13.79 19.46 -9.15
CA VAL A 240 13.66 19.90 -7.77
C VAL A 240 14.56 21.07 -7.45
N GLU A 241 14.14 21.86 -6.48
CA GLU A 241 14.96 22.86 -5.84
C GLU A 241 15.61 22.27 -4.60
N VAL A 242 16.93 22.45 -4.50
CA VAL A 242 17.76 21.80 -3.49
C VAL A 242 18.46 22.85 -2.64
N ILE A 243 18.45 22.63 -1.32
CA ILE A 243 19.19 23.43 -0.35
C ILE A 243 20.14 22.52 0.45
N SER A 244 21.32 23.03 0.78
CA SER A 244 22.23 22.33 1.69
C SER A 244 21.75 22.37 3.15
N HIS A 245 21.78 21.23 3.80
CA HIS A 245 21.42 21.07 5.21
C HIS A 245 22.22 19.92 5.82
N ASP A 246 22.99 20.21 6.87
CA ASP A 246 23.93 19.23 7.45
C ASP A 246 23.29 18.29 8.49
N GLY A 247 21.96 18.39 8.68
CA GLY A 247 21.20 17.48 9.54
C GLY A 247 20.69 16.25 8.78
N ILE A 248 19.57 16.42 8.08
CA ILE A 248 18.80 15.33 7.48
C ILE A 248 18.60 15.62 5.99
N GLU A 249 18.64 14.58 5.16
CA GLU A 249 18.17 14.64 3.78
C GLU A 249 16.65 14.46 3.75
N SER A 250 15.92 15.41 3.17
CA SER A 250 14.46 15.40 3.16
C SER A 250 13.86 15.75 1.80
N ILE A 251 12.68 15.18 1.55
CA ILE A 251 11.81 15.48 0.42
C ILE A 251 10.69 16.41 0.88
N GLY A 252 10.58 17.54 0.20
CA GLY A 252 9.54 18.53 0.45
C GLY A 252 8.17 18.19 -0.15
N CYS A 253 7.18 19.00 0.22
CA CYS A 253 5.79 18.95 -0.22
C CYS A 253 5.63 19.05 -1.74
N VAL A 254 6.49 19.81 -2.42
CA VAL A 254 6.43 20.01 -3.88
C VAL A 254 6.66 18.70 -4.64
N VAL A 255 7.55 17.85 -4.13
CA VAL A 255 7.80 16.52 -4.69
C VAL A 255 6.66 15.58 -4.33
N MET A 256 6.23 15.57 -3.06
CA MET A 256 5.08 14.75 -2.61
C MET A 256 3.84 14.98 -3.49
N GLN A 257 3.49 16.24 -3.78
CA GLN A 257 2.31 16.58 -4.59
C GLN A 257 2.37 16.08 -6.04
N LYS A 258 3.54 15.64 -6.54
CA LYS A 258 3.64 15.02 -7.87
C LYS A 258 3.12 13.60 -7.90
N PHE A 259 3.07 12.94 -6.76
CA PHE A 259 2.67 11.55 -6.64
C PHE A 259 1.31 11.45 -5.97
N ARG A 260 0.63 10.35 -6.26
CA ARG A 260 -0.43 9.89 -5.36
C ARG A 260 0.20 9.00 -4.30
N HIS A 261 -0.37 9.05 -3.11
CA HIS A 261 0.14 8.29 -1.99
C HIS A 261 -0.96 7.46 -1.37
N PHE A 262 -0.62 6.23 -1.07
CA PHE A 262 -1.39 5.38 -0.18
C PHE A 262 -0.58 5.22 1.10
N ILE A 263 -1.10 5.74 2.22
CA ILE A 263 -0.39 5.76 3.51
C ILE A 263 -1.25 5.05 4.56
N THR A 264 -0.64 4.07 5.21
CA THR A 264 -1.18 3.34 6.36
C THR A 264 -0.12 3.29 7.47
N PRO A 265 -0.46 2.82 8.68
CA PRO A 265 0.52 2.64 9.75
C PRO A 265 1.69 1.72 9.39
N ASP A 266 1.49 0.79 8.46
CA ASP A 266 2.50 -0.24 8.14
C ASP A 266 3.11 -0.06 6.73
N LEU A 267 2.50 0.77 5.88
CA LEU A 267 2.82 0.83 4.45
C LEU A 267 2.65 2.23 3.87
N HIS A 268 3.62 2.66 3.06
CA HIS A 268 3.54 3.84 2.21
C HIS A 268 3.87 3.49 0.77
N ILE A 269 2.90 3.67 -0.12
CA ILE A 269 3.07 3.43 -1.55
C ILE A 269 3.04 4.77 -2.27
N TRP A 270 4.04 5.00 -3.11
CA TRP A 270 4.09 6.09 -4.07
C TRP A 270 3.56 5.56 -5.40
N LEU A 271 2.51 6.19 -5.90
CA LEU A 271 1.82 5.81 -7.12
C LEU A 271 2.08 6.85 -8.21
N GLY A 272 1.99 6.38 -9.47
CA GLY A 272 2.14 7.18 -10.68
C GLY A 272 1.55 8.58 -10.57
N PRO A 273 2.21 9.63 -11.12
CA PRO A 273 1.57 10.93 -11.25
C PRO A 273 0.24 10.77 -11.98
N VAL A 274 -0.76 11.57 -11.61
CA VAL A 274 -2.05 11.56 -12.32
C VAL A 274 -1.78 11.96 -13.77
N ARG A 275 -1.71 10.97 -14.68
CA ARG A 275 -1.74 11.23 -16.10
C ARG A 275 -3.10 11.84 -16.36
N ARG A 276 -3.17 13.17 -16.46
CA ARG A 276 -4.31 13.80 -17.10
C ARG A 276 -4.35 13.18 -18.49
N SER A 277 -5.33 12.33 -18.75
CA SER A 277 -5.61 11.89 -20.10
C SER A 277 -5.70 13.16 -20.93
N GLU A 278 -4.73 13.37 -21.82
CA GLU A 278 -4.84 14.39 -22.84
C GLU A 278 -6.01 13.96 -23.71
N SER A 279 -7.20 14.45 -23.38
CA SER A 279 -8.34 14.38 -24.28
C SER A 279 -7.94 15.16 -25.54
N PRO A 280 -7.93 14.54 -26.73
CA PRO A 280 -7.62 15.27 -27.94
C PRO A 280 -8.76 16.26 -28.20
N GLY A 281 -8.41 17.54 -28.26
CA GLY A 281 -9.27 18.58 -28.83
C GLY A 281 -10.27 19.21 -27.86
N ARG A 282 -9.83 20.27 -27.18
CA ARG A 282 -10.63 21.50 -27.05
C ARG A 282 -9.67 22.68 -27.06
N GLU A 283 -9.54 23.30 -28.23
CA GLU A 283 -8.97 24.63 -28.37
C GLU A 283 -9.70 25.57 -27.40
N ALA A 284 -9.01 26.00 -26.36
CA ALA A 284 -9.45 27.09 -25.52
C ALA A 284 -9.04 28.41 -26.20
N THR A 285 -9.92 28.92 -27.06
CA THR A 285 -9.94 30.34 -27.41
C THR A 285 -10.39 31.13 -26.18
N ALA A 286 -9.44 31.52 -25.35
CA ALA A 286 -9.66 32.52 -24.30
C ALA A 286 -9.00 33.83 -24.72
N THR A 287 -9.78 34.64 -25.42
CA THR A 287 -9.49 36.02 -25.78
C THR A 287 -9.27 36.83 -24.50
N ARG A 288 -8.05 37.34 -24.34
CA ARG A 288 -7.61 38.15 -23.20
C ARG A 288 -8.19 39.57 -23.33
N GLY A 289 -9.39 39.79 -22.80
CA GLY A 289 -9.97 41.12 -22.63
C GLY A 289 -9.40 41.83 -21.40
N PHE A 290 -8.46 42.75 -21.63
CA PHE A 290 -8.06 43.76 -20.64
C PHE A 290 -9.27 44.64 -20.31
N ARG A 291 -9.63 44.75 -19.03
CA ARG A 291 -10.42 45.86 -18.50
C ARG A 291 -9.59 46.57 -17.46
N GLU A 292 -9.14 47.77 -17.82
CA GLU A 292 -8.61 48.78 -16.90
C GLU A 292 -9.68 49.14 -15.85
N ALA A 293 -9.26 49.20 -14.59
CA ALA A 293 -10.05 49.76 -13.51
C ALA A 293 -9.81 51.28 -13.48
N SER A 294 -10.85 52.06 -13.78
CA SER A 294 -10.87 53.51 -13.54
C SER A 294 -11.05 53.81 -12.04
N PRO A 295 -10.53 54.95 -11.53
CA PRO A 295 -10.55 55.28 -10.12
C PRO A 295 -11.89 55.91 -9.68
N VAL A 296 -12.31 55.56 -8.47
CA VAL A 296 -13.53 56.07 -7.81
C VAL A 296 -13.28 57.47 -7.26
N ALA A 297 -14.08 58.45 -7.68
CA ALA A 297 -14.12 59.79 -7.12
C ALA A 297 -14.90 59.81 -5.80
N GLY A 298 -14.38 60.54 -4.81
CA GLY A 298 -14.97 60.68 -3.47
C GLY A 298 -16.23 61.57 -3.44
N PRO A 299 -17.03 61.50 -2.37
CA PRO A 299 -18.27 62.24 -2.26
C PRO A 299 -18.03 63.69 -1.80
N SER A 300 -18.62 64.61 -2.54
CA SER A 300 -18.77 66.03 -2.20
C SER A 300 -19.80 66.19 -1.08
N THR A 301 -19.41 66.82 0.02
CA THR A 301 -20.33 67.36 1.03
C THR A 301 -20.66 68.81 0.68
N SER A 302 -21.95 69.09 0.49
CA SER A 302 -22.57 70.40 0.74
C SER A 302 -23.35 70.31 2.04
#